data_AF-A0A179EU19-F1
#
_entry.id   AF-A0A179EU19-F1
#
_cell.length_a   1.000
_cell.length_b   1.000
_cell.length_c   1.000
_cell.angle_alpha   90.00
_cell.angle_beta   90.00
_cell.angle_gamma   90.00
#
_symmetry.space_group_name_H-M   'P 1'
#
loop_
_entity.id
_entity.type
_entity.pdbx_description
1 polymer ?
#
loop_
_entity_poly.entity_id
_entity_poly.type
_entity_poly.pdbx_seq_one_letter_code
_entity_poly.pdbx_strand_id
1 'polypeptide(L)'
;MFKVYFPFQWLVKGILLLLFGLFLFGSYLTIKARYFPEEKPVNIVTKDLKIGETYKADGAELTFKKVELTERRNEFAKHDRVLQVTYTFKNNTENPIRPQQWTIENKNGEELYEYAMILDNPEYIESGKAETVNYYYELPSEIQNYQIVIREADGYFVGLPFTL
;
A
#
# COMPACT_ATOMS: atom_id res chain seq x y z
N MET A 1 -30.88 -40.01 -62.22
CA MET A 1 -30.64 -40.43 -60.82
C MET A 1 -29.76 -39.37 -60.16
N PHE A 2 -30.36 -38.39 -59.46
CA PHE A 2 -29.59 -37.31 -58.82
C PHE A 2 -29.05 -37.81 -57.47
N LYS A 3 -27.73 -37.96 -57.34
CA LYS A 3 -27.07 -38.24 -56.06
C LYS A 3 -26.99 -36.92 -55.27
N VAL A 4 -27.85 -36.78 -54.26
CA VAL A 4 -27.75 -35.72 -53.26
C VAL A 4 -26.54 -36.04 -52.36
N TYR A 5 -25.42 -35.34 -52.58
CA TYR A 5 -24.30 -35.37 -51.65
C TYR A 5 -24.72 -34.59 -50.40
N PHE A 6 -25.11 -35.30 -49.34
CA PHE A 6 -25.36 -34.68 -48.04
C PHE A 6 -24.05 -34.06 -47.53
N PRO A 7 -24.01 -32.78 -47.10
CA PRO A 7 -22.79 -32.07 -46.72
C PRO A 7 -22.31 -32.46 -45.31
N PHE A 8 -22.49 -33.72 -44.91
CA PHE A 8 -22.21 -34.23 -43.56
C PHE A 8 -20.75 -34.02 -43.14
N GLN A 9 -19.80 -34.07 -44.10
CA GLN A 9 -18.39 -33.79 -43.84
C GLN A 9 -18.12 -32.33 -43.44
N TRP A 10 -18.89 -31.38 -43.97
CA TRP A 10 -18.78 -29.97 -43.59
C TRP A 10 -19.40 -29.70 -42.22
N LEU A 11 -20.49 -30.39 -41.91
CA LEU A 11 -21.12 -30.34 -40.58
C LEU A 11 -20.17 -30.87 -39.49
N VAL A 12 -19.56 -32.04 -39.71
CA VAL A 12 -18.64 -32.65 -38.75
C VAL A 12 -17.37 -31.79 -38.56
N LYS A 13 -16.80 -31.25 -39.63
CA LYS A 13 -15.66 -30.32 -39.55
C LYS A 13 -16.02 -29.03 -38.81
N GLY A 14 -17.21 -28.49 -39.04
CA GLY A 14 -17.72 -27.32 -38.33
C GLY A 14 -17.85 -27.55 -36.83
N ILE A 15 -18.42 -28.71 -36.42
CA ILE A 15 -18.56 -29.09 -35.01
C ILE A 15 -17.19 -29.26 -34.34
N LEU A 16 -16.25 -29.95 -35.00
CA LEU A 16 -14.89 -30.12 -34.50
C LEU A 16 -14.17 -28.78 -34.27
N LEU A 17 -14.32 -27.84 -35.20
CA LEU A 17 -13.70 -26.52 -35.09
C LEU A 17 -14.29 -25.70 -33.93
N LEU A 18 -15.59 -25.86 -33.69
CA LEU A 18 -16.30 -25.21 -32.59
C LEU A 18 -15.88 -25.79 -31.22
N LEU A 19 -15.75 -27.12 -31.13
CA LEU A 19 -15.26 -27.79 -29.92
C LEU A 19 -13.80 -27.41 -29.62
N PHE A 20 -12.95 -27.30 -30.65
CA PHE A 20 -11.57 -26.87 -30.49
C PHE A 20 -11.50 -25.40 -30.02
N GLY A 21 -12.34 -24.52 -30.57
CA GLY A 21 -12.46 -23.14 -30.12
C GLY A 21 -12.88 -23.03 -28.65
N LEU A 22 -13.86 -23.82 -28.21
CA LEU A 22 -14.31 -23.86 -26.81
C LEU A 22 -13.21 -24.37 -25.87
N PHE A 23 -12.45 -25.39 -26.29
CA PHE A 23 -11.34 -25.93 -25.51
C PHE A 23 -10.21 -24.90 -25.33
N LEU A 24 -9.84 -24.20 -26.40
CA LEU A 24 -8.83 -23.13 -26.34
C LEU A 24 -9.32 -21.95 -25.49
N PHE A 25 -10.59 -21.56 -25.62
CA PHE A 25 -11.16 -20.48 -24.85
C PHE A 25 -11.26 -20.81 -23.36
N GLY A 26 -11.70 -22.02 -22.99
CA GLY A 26 -11.71 -22.48 -21.60
C GLY A 26 -10.30 -22.55 -20.99
N SER A 27 -9.32 -23.01 -21.77
CA SER A 27 -7.91 -23.03 -21.36
C SER A 27 -7.37 -21.60 -21.13
N TYR A 28 -7.70 -20.66 -22.03
CA TYR A 28 -7.35 -19.25 -21.88
C TYR A 28 -7.98 -18.63 -20.62
N LEU A 29 -9.26 -18.87 -20.36
CA LEU A 29 -9.92 -18.37 -19.15
C LEU A 29 -9.29 -18.93 -17.87
N THR A 30 -8.89 -20.20 -17.88
CA THR A 30 -8.23 -20.85 -16.74
C THR A 30 -6.85 -20.25 -16.48
N ILE A 31 -6.07 -20.01 -17.55
CA ILE A 31 -4.76 -19.35 -17.47
C ILE A 31 -4.94 -17.90 -17.00
N LYS A 32 -5.88 -17.15 -17.59
CA LYS A 32 -6.16 -15.77 -17.20
C LYS A 32 -6.51 -15.69 -15.71
N ALA A 33 -7.39 -16.57 -15.20
CA ALA A 33 -7.75 -16.58 -13.79
C ALA A 33 -6.59 -16.95 -12.84
N ARG A 34 -5.65 -17.79 -13.30
CA ARG A 34 -4.48 -18.19 -12.50
C ARG A 34 -3.39 -17.11 -12.46
N TYR A 35 -3.14 -16.45 -13.59
CA TYR A 35 -2.03 -15.49 -13.72
C TYR A 35 -2.47 -14.03 -13.53
N PHE A 36 -3.75 -13.73 -13.72
CA PHE A 36 -4.36 -12.42 -13.55
C PHE A 36 -5.67 -12.58 -12.77
N PRO A 37 -5.59 -13.00 -11.48
CA PRO A 37 -6.77 -13.01 -10.64
C PRO A 37 -7.39 -11.61 -10.67
N GLU A 38 -8.71 -11.51 -10.88
CA GLU A 38 -9.39 -10.24 -10.75
C GLU A 38 -9.14 -9.71 -9.34
N GLU A 39 -8.38 -8.62 -9.25
CA GLU A 39 -8.15 -7.92 -8.00
C GLU A 39 -9.53 -7.52 -7.46
N LYS A 40 -9.95 -8.18 -6.37
CA LYS A 40 -11.18 -7.79 -5.69
C LYS A 40 -11.03 -6.32 -5.33
N PRO A 41 -12.03 -5.47 -5.58
CA PRO A 41 -11.96 -4.09 -5.16
C PRO A 41 -11.75 -4.07 -3.64
N VAL A 42 -10.58 -3.63 -3.20
CA VAL A 42 -10.30 -3.41 -1.79
C VAL A 42 -11.23 -2.29 -1.36
N ASN A 43 -12.15 -2.58 -0.45
CA ASN A 43 -13.04 -1.56 0.09
C ASN A 43 -12.21 -0.66 1.01
N ILE A 44 -11.75 0.48 0.49
CA ILE A 44 -10.89 1.41 1.22
C ILE A 44 -11.75 2.13 2.26
N VAL A 45 -11.73 1.67 3.50
CA VAL A 45 -12.38 2.33 4.63
C VAL A 45 -11.46 3.42 5.16
N THR A 46 -11.65 4.65 4.67
CA THR A 46 -10.98 5.85 5.20
C THR A 46 -11.46 6.10 6.63
N LYS A 47 -10.53 6.21 7.59
CA LYS A 47 -10.83 6.52 8.99
C LYS A 47 -9.87 7.59 9.48
N ASP A 48 -10.42 8.66 10.06
CA ASP A 48 -9.62 9.74 10.65
C ASP A 48 -8.72 9.19 11.77
N LEU A 49 -7.42 9.32 11.58
CA LEU A 49 -6.39 9.12 12.59
C LEU A 49 -6.37 10.36 13.51
N LYS A 50 -6.19 10.12 14.81
CA LYS A 50 -6.16 11.13 15.86
C LYS A 50 -4.93 10.93 16.72
N ILE A 51 -4.36 12.05 17.14
CA ILE A 51 -3.27 12.04 18.12
C ILE A 51 -3.77 11.40 19.42
N GLY A 52 -2.96 10.48 19.97
CA GLY A 52 -3.23 9.76 21.21
C GLY A 52 -4.00 8.46 21.05
N GLU A 53 -4.61 8.20 19.88
CA GLU A 53 -5.22 6.90 19.59
C GLU A 53 -4.20 5.87 19.11
N THR A 54 -4.47 4.60 19.38
CA THR A 54 -3.62 3.48 18.97
C THR A 54 -4.18 2.79 17.74
N TYR A 55 -3.34 2.63 16.74
CA TYR A 55 -3.65 2.01 15.46
C TYR A 55 -2.83 0.72 15.31
N LYS A 56 -3.44 -0.28 14.70
CA LYS A 56 -2.71 -1.48 14.28
C LYS A 56 -2.04 -1.20 12.94
N ALA A 57 -0.85 -1.75 12.79
CA ALA A 57 -0.09 -1.81 11.55
C ALA A 57 0.48 -3.23 11.44
N ASP A 58 1.10 -3.58 10.31
CA ASP A 58 1.63 -4.92 10.09
C ASP A 58 2.57 -5.35 11.23
N GLY A 59 2.10 -6.26 12.08
CA GLY A 59 2.84 -6.74 13.23
C GLY A 59 3.07 -5.74 14.37
N ALA A 60 2.45 -4.55 14.35
CA ALA A 60 2.76 -3.47 15.29
C ALA A 60 1.54 -2.69 15.78
N GLU A 61 1.71 -1.99 16.90
CA GLU A 61 0.81 -0.95 17.39
C GLU A 61 1.51 0.41 17.34
N LEU A 62 0.82 1.41 16.79
CA LEU A 62 1.31 2.78 16.62
C LEU A 62 0.41 3.75 17.39
N THR A 63 0.99 4.61 18.22
CA THR A 63 0.27 5.70 18.88
C THR A 63 0.96 7.02 18.55
N PHE A 64 0.35 7.82 17.66
CA PHE A 64 0.90 9.12 17.29
C PHE A 64 0.74 10.11 18.44
N LYS A 65 1.85 10.74 18.85
CA LYS A 65 1.89 11.69 19.97
C LYS A 65 1.89 13.13 19.49
N LYS A 66 2.66 13.42 18.45
CA LYS A 66 2.89 14.79 18.00
C LYS A 66 3.33 14.82 16.54
N VAL A 67 2.85 15.83 15.82
CA VAL A 67 3.26 16.18 14.46
C VAL A 67 3.55 17.68 14.48
N GLU A 68 4.78 18.08 14.18
CA GLU A 68 5.18 19.49 14.22
C GLU A 68 6.30 19.80 13.22
N LEU A 69 6.50 21.08 12.92
CA LEU A 69 7.71 21.53 12.24
C LEU A 69 8.86 21.65 13.24
N THR A 70 10.06 21.31 12.79
CA THR A 70 11.28 21.37 13.59
C THR A 70 12.41 22.00 12.77
N GLU A 71 13.40 22.54 13.48
CA GLU A 71 14.64 23.03 12.88
C GLU A 71 15.71 21.95 12.78
N ARG A 72 15.47 20.78 13.39
CA ARG A 72 16.40 19.65 13.38
C ARG A 72 16.51 19.09 11.97
N ARG A 73 17.74 19.00 11.47
CA ARG A 73 18.05 18.58 10.11
C ARG A 73 19.34 17.77 10.08
N ASN A 74 19.48 16.88 9.10
CA ASN A 74 20.77 16.28 8.78
C ASN A 74 21.53 17.15 7.76
N GLU A 75 22.77 16.80 7.44
CA GLU A 75 23.61 17.53 6.48
C GLU A 75 23.11 17.45 5.02
N PHE A 76 22.14 16.56 4.75
CA PHE A 76 21.59 16.33 3.42
C PHE A 76 20.31 17.13 3.15
N ALA A 77 19.74 17.76 4.17
CA ALA A 77 18.50 18.53 4.06
C ALA A 77 18.70 19.77 3.15
N LYS A 78 17.86 19.89 2.11
CA LYS A 78 17.89 20.94 1.09
C LYS A 78 16.76 21.97 1.22
N HIS A 79 15.64 21.59 1.82
CA HIS A 79 14.44 22.39 1.99
C HIS A 79 14.36 22.98 3.39
N ASP A 80 13.64 24.10 3.50
CA ASP A 80 13.61 24.90 4.72
C ASP A 80 12.76 24.28 5.83
N ARG A 81 11.83 23.38 5.47
CA ARG A 81 10.83 22.83 6.38
C ARG A 81 11.10 21.37 6.67
N VAL A 82 11.25 21.05 7.94
CA VAL A 82 11.32 19.68 8.41
C VAL A 82 10.11 19.38 9.27
N LEU A 83 9.37 18.34 8.90
CA LEU A 83 8.35 17.74 9.74
C LEU A 83 8.97 16.72 10.69
N GLN A 84 8.57 16.76 11.94
CA GLN A 84 8.83 15.73 12.95
C GLN A 84 7.52 15.05 13.33
N VAL A 85 7.51 13.72 13.24
CA VAL A 85 6.42 12.87 13.70
C VAL A 85 6.91 12.02 14.86
N THR A 86 6.35 12.27 16.04
CA THR A 86 6.65 11.51 17.25
C THR A 86 5.53 10.52 17.52
N TYR A 87 5.86 9.25 17.70
CA TYR A 87 4.90 8.19 17.98
C TYR A 87 5.51 7.12 18.89
N THR A 88 4.67 6.41 19.64
CA THR A 88 5.06 5.14 20.26
C THR A 88 4.88 4.03 19.25
N PHE A 89 5.89 3.18 19.13
CA PHE A 89 5.84 1.93 18.38
C PHE A 89 5.89 0.77 19.37
N LYS A 90 5.05 -0.25 19.19
CA LYS A 90 5.15 -1.52 19.92
C LYS A 90 5.21 -2.67 18.93
N ASN A 91 6.28 -3.45 19.00
CA ASN A 91 6.46 -4.64 18.18
C ASN A 91 5.66 -5.80 18.79
N ASN A 92 4.65 -6.28 18.06
CA ASN A 92 3.84 -7.44 18.44
C ASN A 92 4.24 -8.72 17.68
N THR A 93 5.27 -8.68 16.85
CA THR A 93 5.81 -9.86 16.16
C THR A 93 6.89 -10.56 16.98
N GLU A 94 7.22 -11.79 16.58
CA GLU A 94 8.31 -12.57 17.18
C GLU A 94 9.71 -12.09 16.75
N ASN A 95 9.81 -11.31 15.67
CA ASN A 95 11.07 -10.88 15.07
C ASN A 95 11.29 -9.37 15.26
N PRO A 96 12.53 -8.87 15.23
CA PRO A 96 12.79 -7.43 15.14
C PRO A 96 12.22 -6.86 13.83
N ILE A 97 11.52 -5.74 13.91
CA ILE A 97 10.95 -5.06 12.73
C ILE A 97 11.31 -3.58 12.72
N ARG A 98 11.29 -2.98 11.53
CA ARG A 98 11.56 -1.54 11.37
C ARG A 98 10.41 -0.72 11.94
N PRO A 99 10.70 0.40 12.64
CA PRO A 99 9.64 1.20 13.28
C PRO A 99 8.77 1.98 12.29
N GLN A 100 9.18 2.17 11.04
CA GLN A 100 8.38 2.85 10.02
C GLN A 100 7.35 1.88 9.42
N GLN A 101 6.13 1.92 9.94
CA GLN A 101 4.97 1.14 9.45
C GLN A 101 3.85 2.05 8.93
N TRP A 102 4.22 3.24 8.48
CA TRP A 102 3.33 4.30 8.00
C TRP A 102 4.08 5.19 7.01
N THR A 103 3.32 5.92 6.19
CA THR A 103 3.82 6.83 5.15
C THR A 103 3.21 8.22 5.30
N ILE A 104 3.83 9.21 4.66
CA ILE A 104 3.22 10.53 4.44
C ILE A 104 2.86 10.64 2.98
N GLU A 105 1.63 11.06 2.70
CA GLU A 105 1.15 11.34 1.36
C GLU A 105 0.75 12.80 1.22
N ASN A 106 0.85 13.33 0.00
CA ASN A 106 0.31 14.64 -0.34
C ASN A 106 -1.19 14.56 -0.70
N LYS A 107 -1.79 15.70 -1.06
CA LYS A 107 -3.20 15.80 -1.49
C LYS A 107 -3.58 14.90 -2.69
N ASN A 108 -2.59 14.45 -3.48
CA ASN A 108 -2.80 13.58 -4.64
C ASN A 108 -2.67 12.09 -4.27
N GLY A 109 -2.34 11.75 -3.02
CA GLY A 109 -2.05 10.39 -2.58
C GLY A 109 -0.63 9.91 -2.93
N GLU A 110 0.26 10.82 -3.31
CA GLU A 110 1.65 10.47 -3.64
C GLU A 110 2.48 10.39 -2.37
N GLU A 111 3.17 9.26 -2.16
CA GLU A 111 4.02 9.02 -1.00
C GLU A 111 5.32 9.83 -1.05
N LEU A 112 5.68 10.43 0.09
CA LEU A 112 6.87 11.28 0.23
C LEU A 112 8.10 10.50 0.71
N TYR A 113 8.34 9.31 0.16
CA TYR A 113 9.44 8.43 0.59
C TYR A 113 10.82 9.10 0.41
N GLU A 114 11.01 9.83 -0.68
CA GLU A 114 12.28 10.49 -1.03
C GLU A 114 12.68 11.58 -0.03
N TYR A 115 11.74 12.04 0.78
CA TYR A 115 11.92 13.11 1.75
C TYR A 115 12.18 12.60 3.17
N ALA A 116 12.19 11.28 3.38
CA ALA A 116 12.47 10.70 4.68
C ALA A 116 13.92 10.95 5.10
N MET A 117 14.11 11.63 6.24
CA MET A 117 15.42 11.84 6.83
C MET A 117 15.69 10.80 7.91
N ILE A 118 16.70 9.97 7.66
CA ILE A 118 17.23 9.06 8.66
C ILE A 118 18.05 9.90 9.64
N LEU A 119 17.53 10.04 10.85
CA LEU A 119 18.22 10.62 12.00
C LEU A 119 18.40 9.52 13.07
N ASP A 120 18.55 9.91 14.35
CA ASP A 120 18.78 9.06 15.52
C ASP A 120 17.62 8.10 15.86
N ASN A 121 17.13 7.35 14.89
CA ASN A 121 16.11 6.33 15.05
C ASN A 121 16.74 4.95 15.14
N PRO A 122 16.18 4.05 15.98
CA PRO A 122 16.58 2.66 15.97
C PRO A 122 16.28 2.04 14.60
N GLU A 123 17.24 1.26 14.08
CA GLU A 123 17.07 0.55 12.82
C GLU A 123 15.98 -0.53 12.94
N TYR A 124 15.91 -1.18 14.11
CA TYR A 124 14.95 -2.23 14.44
C TYR A 124 14.43 -2.07 15.87
N ILE A 125 13.17 -2.46 16.08
CA ILE A 125 12.58 -2.61 17.42
C ILE A 125 12.44 -4.10 17.71
N GLU A 126 13.04 -4.56 18.80
CA GLU A 126 13.01 -5.96 19.24
C GLU A 126 11.58 -6.44 19.56
N SER A 127 11.37 -7.76 19.47
CA SER A 127 10.09 -8.40 19.79
C SER A 127 9.56 -8.00 21.17
N GLY A 128 8.27 -7.65 21.24
CA GLY A 128 7.58 -7.28 22.48
C GLY A 128 7.97 -5.92 23.07
N LYS A 129 8.96 -5.22 22.49
CA LYS A 129 9.38 -3.90 22.99
C LYS A 129 8.46 -2.79 22.49
N ALA A 130 8.36 -1.75 23.32
CA ALA A 130 7.72 -0.50 22.97
C ALA A 130 8.72 0.66 23.11
N GLU A 131 8.84 1.48 22.07
CA GLU A 131 9.77 2.61 22.03
C GLU A 131 9.08 3.86 21.46
N THR A 132 9.54 5.04 21.88
CA THR A 132 9.11 6.30 21.26
C THR A 132 10.10 6.66 20.18
N VAL A 133 9.60 6.85 18.96
CA VAL A 133 10.40 7.10 17.76
C VAL A 133 10.06 8.48 17.21
N ASN A 134 11.05 9.16 16.64
CA ASN A 134 10.89 10.46 15.99
C ASN A 134 11.29 10.34 14.53
N TYR A 135 10.32 10.29 13.62
CA TYR A 135 10.62 10.34 12.19
C TYR A 135 10.63 11.76 11.68
N TYR A 136 11.52 12.03 10.73
CA TYR A 136 11.72 13.34 10.16
C TYR A 136 11.52 13.28 8.66
N TYR A 137 10.78 14.24 8.11
CA TYR A 137 10.57 14.39 6.68
C TYR A 137 10.91 15.81 6.26
N GLU A 138 11.69 15.92 5.20
CA GLU A 138 12.03 17.19 4.58
C GLU A 138 10.90 17.60 3.62
N LEU A 139 10.03 18.51 4.03
CA LEU A 139 8.88 18.86 3.21
C LEU A 139 9.29 19.77 2.05
N PRO A 140 8.74 19.57 0.83
CA PRO A 140 8.89 20.51 -0.28
C PRO A 140 8.49 21.93 0.12
N SER A 141 9.01 22.96 -0.53
CA SER A 141 8.71 24.36 -0.18
C SER A 141 7.22 24.76 -0.35
N GLU A 142 6.46 24.02 -1.15
CA GLU A 142 5.03 24.27 -1.36
C GLU A 142 4.21 23.85 -0.13
N ILE A 143 3.49 24.81 0.46
CA ILE A 143 2.48 24.54 1.50
C ILE A 143 1.33 23.78 0.86
N GLN A 144 1.05 22.59 1.38
CA GLN A 144 -0.10 21.78 0.96
C GLN A 144 -0.59 20.91 2.11
N ASN A 145 -1.74 20.27 1.90
CA ASN A 145 -2.25 19.29 2.84
C ASN A 145 -1.51 17.98 2.67
N TYR A 146 -1.04 17.45 3.79
CA TYR A 146 -0.41 16.14 3.91
C TYR A 146 -1.24 15.24 4.81
N GLN A 147 -1.06 13.94 4.67
CA GLN A 147 -1.71 12.94 5.50
C GLN A 147 -0.74 11.83 5.91
N ILE A 148 -0.81 11.41 7.17
CA ILE A 148 -0.20 10.14 7.60
C ILE A 148 -1.14 8.98 7.23
N VAL A 149 -0.58 7.94 6.64
CA VAL A 149 -1.29 6.74 6.19
C VAL A 149 -0.66 5.49 6.80
N ILE A 150 -1.50 4.62 7.35
CA ILE A 150 -1.12 3.26 7.75
C ILE A 150 -1.78 2.28 6.79
N ARG A 151 -0.97 1.43 6.17
CA ARG A 151 -1.42 0.42 5.22
C ARG A 151 -1.52 -0.94 5.91
N GLU A 152 -2.70 -1.57 5.90
CA GLU A 152 -2.94 -2.94 6.38
C GLU A 152 -3.26 -3.89 5.20
N ALA A 153 -3.08 -5.20 5.38
CA ALA A 153 -3.33 -6.20 4.34
C ALA A 153 -4.81 -6.23 3.88
N ASP A 154 -5.74 -5.88 4.77
CA ASP A 154 -7.19 -5.90 4.53
C ASP A 154 -7.80 -4.48 4.38
N GLY A 155 -6.98 -3.42 4.28
CA GLY A 155 -7.44 -2.03 4.11
C GLY A 155 -6.38 -0.96 4.39
N TYR A 156 -6.73 0.33 4.24
CA TYR A 156 -5.84 1.47 4.55
C TYR A 156 -6.49 2.39 5.59
N PHE A 157 -5.78 2.73 6.67
CA PHE A 157 -6.15 3.82 7.56
C PHE A 157 -5.51 5.10 7.03
N VAL A 158 -6.34 6.06 6.63
CA VAL A 158 -5.90 7.35 6.10
C VAL A 158 -6.31 8.42 7.07
N GLY A 159 -5.36 9.15 7.65
CA GLY A 159 -5.66 10.53 8.00
C GLY A 159 -5.18 11.03 9.34
N LEU A 160 -3.97 11.57 9.40
CA LEU A 160 -3.82 12.84 10.11
C LEU A 160 -3.67 13.92 9.04
N PRO A 161 -4.76 14.54 8.55
CA PRO A 161 -4.61 15.70 7.70
C PRO A 161 -3.96 16.82 8.52
N PHE A 162 -2.82 17.31 8.06
CA PHE A 162 -2.20 18.51 8.60
C PHE A 162 -1.79 19.43 7.46
N THR A 163 -1.89 20.73 7.72
CA THR A 163 -1.41 21.78 6.82
C THR A 163 -0.15 22.34 7.46
N LEU A 164 0.97 22.18 6.77
CA LEU A 164 2.27 22.70 7.22
C LEU A 164 2.95 23.45 6.09
#